data_AF-A0A0Q6NZR7-F1
#
_entry.id   AF-A0A0Q6NZR7-F1
#
_cell.length_a   1.000
_cell.length_b   1.000
_cell.length_c   1.000
_cell.angle_alpha   90.00
_cell.angle_beta   90.00
_cell.angle_gamma   90.00
#
_symmetry.space_group_name_H-M   'P 1'
#
loop_
_entity.id
_entity.type
_entity.pdbx_description
1 polymer ?
#
loop_
_entity_poly.entity_id
_entity_poly.type
_entity_poly.pdbx_seq_one_letter_code
_entity_poly.pdbx_strand_id
1 'polypeptide(L)'
;MRPFFGLIDAVIVPGTAGFDFDGGIAEAHARGIWTWMVRDVAPDLIDPNAADDDQAARQALDPLVPELLQRARAAISAVGTPDAERRIQLQMGGDDAFRRVGVVLNALKCRSLLDKAQAFGRAANGMTDEMALGVALQSMPLNDHAVSALLFQAAMGQVSHPGRMMAAAIRLAGSATEASMQRAGFAPLIEAMLSHAQAQIPALDQHGAFADIDLTCRAIDRFHRLMRAVTGYVELGRLTRWSTAVAALTKTVSELVEPKLRDVSPNVNLALRRHSGQDRLDGDQVLAALNGCYVLATIRDCRDSLALNAMFDQTWTQVGQALEMHVQRNLELFRQNPGDRVIGARLDAAIKMAELRFNPDYADVLRRARETAEKRAS
;
A
#
# COMPACT_ATOMS: atom_id res chain seq x y z
N MET A 1 -19.98 -2.21 8.90
CA MET A 1 -20.42 -0.82 8.61
C MET A 1 -19.44 -0.12 7.67
N ARG A 2 -19.81 0.19 6.42
CA ARG A 2 -19.03 1.02 5.49
C ARG A 2 -19.45 2.47 5.73
N PRO A 3 -18.56 3.35 6.24
CA PRO A 3 -18.97 4.71 6.59
C PRO A 3 -19.63 5.44 5.42
N PHE A 4 -20.77 6.10 5.69
CA PHE A 4 -21.48 6.93 4.71
C PHE A 4 -21.86 6.20 3.40
N PHE A 5 -22.08 4.88 3.45
CA PHE A 5 -22.34 4.03 2.27
C PHE A 5 -21.32 4.22 1.13
N GLY A 6 -20.08 4.57 1.49
CA GLY A 6 -18.98 4.76 0.55
C GLY A 6 -18.95 6.09 -0.20
N LEU A 7 -19.75 7.11 0.19
CA LEU A 7 -19.75 8.43 -0.46
C LEU A 7 -18.40 9.16 -0.39
N ILE A 8 -17.55 8.83 0.59
CA ILE A 8 -16.24 9.49 0.80
C ILE A 8 -15.07 8.51 0.79
N ASP A 9 -15.25 7.28 0.28
CA ASP A 9 -14.20 6.25 0.29
C ASP A 9 -12.92 6.66 -0.43
N ALA A 10 -13.03 7.57 -1.40
CA ALA A 10 -11.88 8.11 -2.12
C ALA A 10 -10.83 8.75 -1.20
N VAL A 11 -11.22 9.16 0.01
CA VAL A 11 -10.33 9.81 0.99
C VAL A 11 -10.16 9.00 2.27
N ILE A 12 -10.76 7.81 2.36
CA ILE A 12 -10.59 6.92 3.52
C ILE A 12 -9.24 6.18 3.41
N VAL A 13 -8.50 6.17 4.52
CA VAL A 13 -7.22 5.47 4.67
C VAL A 13 -7.45 4.23 5.52
N PRO A 14 -7.17 3.03 5.01
CA PRO A 14 -7.37 1.78 5.74
C PRO A 14 -6.37 1.64 6.90
N GLY A 15 -6.79 0.92 7.95
CA GLY A 15 -5.95 0.60 9.10
C GLY A 15 -5.74 1.75 10.09
N THR A 16 -4.85 1.53 11.06
CA THR A 16 -4.44 2.55 12.03
C THR A 16 -3.43 3.49 11.38
N ALA A 17 -3.88 4.70 11.03
CA ALA A 17 -3.02 5.73 10.51
C ALA A 17 -2.03 6.20 11.60
N GLY A 18 -0.72 6.05 11.36
CA GLY A 18 0.32 6.59 12.26
C GLY A 18 0.43 8.12 12.19
N PHE A 19 0.04 8.71 11.05
CA PHE A 19 -0.02 10.13 10.80
C PHE A 19 -1.38 10.53 10.23
N ASP A 20 -1.96 11.57 10.80
CA ASP A 20 -3.10 12.27 10.22
C ASP A 20 -2.62 13.28 9.20
N PHE A 21 -3.03 13.13 7.94
CA PHE A 21 -2.83 14.09 6.85
C PHE A 21 -4.15 14.75 6.49
N ASP A 22 -4.16 16.01 6.07
CA ASP A 22 -5.41 16.78 5.97
C ASP A 22 -6.38 16.23 4.91
N GLY A 23 -5.85 15.55 3.89
CA GLY A 23 -6.66 14.91 2.85
C GLY A 23 -7.15 13.51 3.21
N GLY A 24 -6.47 12.81 4.12
CA GLY A 24 -6.74 11.41 4.46
C GLY A 24 -7.56 11.26 5.73
N ILE A 25 -8.58 10.39 5.72
CA ILE A 25 -9.43 10.12 6.86
C ILE A 25 -9.23 8.67 7.28
N ALA A 26 -8.65 8.44 8.47
CA ALA A 26 -8.53 7.07 8.98
C ALA A 26 -9.91 6.41 9.07
N GLU A 27 -10.01 5.14 8.66
CA GLU A 27 -11.27 4.41 8.63
C GLU A 27 -11.97 4.40 10.00
N ALA A 28 -11.21 4.26 11.08
CA ALA A 28 -11.73 4.31 12.45
C ALA A 28 -12.41 5.65 12.77
N HIS A 29 -11.82 6.78 12.34
CA HIS A 29 -12.42 8.11 12.53
C HIS A 29 -13.70 8.26 11.72
N ALA A 30 -13.70 7.85 10.44
CA ALA A 30 -14.90 7.88 9.60
C ALA A 30 -16.03 7.03 10.19
N ARG A 31 -15.72 5.85 10.72
CA ARG A 31 -16.67 4.93 11.37
C ARG A 31 -17.25 5.53 12.66
N GLY A 32 -16.40 6.11 13.51
CA GLY A 32 -16.82 6.76 14.75
C GLY A 32 -17.76 7.94 14.50
N ILE A 33 -17.38 8.83 13.57
CA ILE A 33 -18.20 9.98 13.18
C ILE A 33 -19.49 9.54 12.51
N TRP A 34 -19.46 8.53 11.64
CA TRP A 34 -20.68 8.00 11.00
C TRP A 34 -21.65 7.43 12.05
N THR A 35 -21.15 6.66 13.01
CA THR A 35 -21.94 6.11 14.10
C THR A 35 -22.61 7.22 14.93
N TRP A 36 -21.86 8.26 15.27
CA TRP A 36 -22.40 9.44 15.96
C TRP A 36 -23.46 10.17 15.12
N MET A 37 -23.25 10.35 13.81
CA MET A 37 -24.22 11.03 12.95
C MET A 37 -25.53 10.26 12.86
N VAL A 38 -25.48 8.95 12.66
CA VAL A 38 -26.68 8.09 12.60
C VAL A 38 -27.39 8.04 13.95
N ARG A 39 -26.65 7.86 15.05
CA ARG A 39 -27.25 7.66 16.38
C ARG A 39 -27.77 8.96 17.01
N ASP A 40 -26.96 10.02 16.98
CA ASP A 40 -27.15 11.20 17.83
C ASP A 40 -27.60 12.44 17.04
N VAL A 41 -27.25 12.54 15.75
CA VAL A 41 -27.52 13.76 14.95
C VAL A 41 -28.78 13.64 14.11
N ALA A 42 -29.00 12.50 13.47
CA ALA A 42 -30.11 12.28 12.57
C ALA A 42 -30.61 10.83 12.56
N PRO A 43 -31.04 10.29 13.72
CA PRO A 43 -31.59 8.93 13.82
C PRO A 43 -32.89 8.74 13.02
N ASP A 44 -33.55 9.84 12.65
CA ASP A 44 -34.76 9.89 11.84
C ASP A 44 -34.49 9.86 10.33
N LEU A 45 -33.28 10.21 9.87
CA LEU A 45 -32.98 10.37 8.43
C LEU A 45 -32.35 9.13 7.80
N ILE A 46 -31.72 8.27 8.59
CA ILE A 46 -30.91 7.14 8.09
C ILE A 46 -31.38 5.87 8.78
N ASP A 47 -31.73 4.84 8.00
CA ASP A 47 -32.00 3.52 8.56
C ASP A 47 -30.69 2.90 9.06
N PRO A 48 -30.52 2.68 10.38
CA PRO A 48 -29.30 2.09 10.93
C PRO A 48 -29.10 0.62 10.53
N ASN A 49 -30.14 -0.03 9.97
CA ASN A 49 -30.09 -1.43 9.54
C ASN A 49 -29.81 -1.59 8.04
N ALA A 50 -29.68 -0.50 7.29
CA ALA A 50 -29.37 -0.56 5.87
C ALA A 50 -28.02 -1.26 5.66
N ALA A 51 -27.96 -2.16 4.67
CA ALA A 51 -26.73 -2.87 4.35
C ALA A 51 -25.66 -1.90 3.81
N ASP A 52 -24.41 -2.16 4.16
CA ASP A 52 -23.27 -1.30 3.83
C ASP A 52 -22.98 -1.14 2.34
N ASP A 53 -23.37 -2.14 1.57
CA ASP A 53 -23.22 -2.28 0.13
C ASP A 53 -24.52 -1.95 -0.63
N ASP A 54 -25.56 -1.50 0.07
CA ASP A 54 -26.83 -1.14 -0.55
C ASP A 54 -26.68 0.14 -1.40
N GLN A 55 -26.68 -0.05 -2.72
CA GLN A 55 -26.63 1.04 -3.68
C GLN A 55 -27.84 1.97 -3.56
N ALA A 56 -29.01 1.46 -3.19
CA ALA A 56 -30.20 2.28 -2.98
C ALA A 56 -30.02 3.16 -1.74
N ALA A 57 -29.46 2.63 -0.64
CA ALA A 57 -29.13 3.41 0.54
C ALA A 57 -28.11 4.53 0.24
N ARG A 58 -27.08 4.23 -0.56
CA ARG A 58 -26.12 5.25 -1.01
C ARG A 58 -26.80 6.36 -1.83
N GLN A 59 -27.68 6.00 -2.76
CA GLN A 59 -28.40 6.96 -3.60
C GLN A 59 -29.40 7.80 -2.77
N ALA A 60 -30.05 7.19 -1.78
CA ALA A 60 -30.96 7.87 -0.87
C ALA A 60 -30.22 8.83 0.09
N LEU A 61 -28.98 8.51 0.48
CA LEU A 61 -28.18 9.36 1.36
C LEU A 61 -27.77 10.68 0.67
N ASP A 62 -27.43 10.65 -0.62
CA ASP A 62 -26.91 11.81 -1.35
C ASP A 62 -27.76 13.10 -1.24
N PRO A 63 -29.09 13.08 -1.45
CA PRO A 63 -29.93 14.26 -1.26
C PRO A 63 -30.08 14.68 0.20
N LEU A 64 -29.84 13.80 1.17
CA LEU A 64 -29.93 14.07 2.61
C LEU A 64 -28.66 14.71 3.19
N VAL A 65 -27.53 14.64 2.47
CA VAL A 65 -26.24 15.18 2.93
C VAL A 65 -26.31 16.65 3.39
N PRO A 66 -26.97 17.59 2.68
CA PRO A 66 -27.05 18.98 3.13
C PRO A 66 -27.69 19.13 4.52
N GLU A 67 -28.77 18.39 4.78
CA GLU A 67 -29.45 18.41 6.07
C GLU A 67 -28.59 17.76 7.16
N LEU A 68 -27.95 16.62 6.87
CA LEU A 68 -27.01 15.97 7.78
C LEU A 68 -25.85 16.89 8.16
N LEU A 69 -25.27 17.61 7.19
CA LEU A 69 -24.21 18.59 7.44
C LEU A 69 -24.69 19.75 8.31
N GLN A 70 -25.90 20.24 8.08
CA GLN A 70 -26.48 21.31 8.89
C GLN A 70 -26.67 20.86 10.35
N ARG A 71 -27.29 19.69 10.56
CA ARG A 71 -27.53 19.14 11.91
C ARG A 71 -26.22 18.83 12.64
N ALA A 72 -25.24 18.24 11.96
CA ALA A 72 -23.93 17.95 12.55
C ALA A 72 -23.19 19.22 12.98
N ARG A 73 -23.21 20.28 12.14
CA ARG A 73 -22.63 21.58 12.50
C ARG A 73 -23.33 22.21 13.69
N ALA A 74 -24.66 22.18 13.72
CA ALA A 74 -25.43 22.69 14.86
C ALA A 74 -25.08 21.95 16.16
N ALA A 75 -24.96 20.63 16.11
CA ALA A 75 -24.57 19.82 17.26
C ALA A 75 -23.16 20.17 17.77
N ILE A 76 -22.19 20.35 16.86
CA ILE A 76 -20.83 20.77 17.22
C ILE A 76 -20.82 22.20 17.78
N SER A 77 -21.54 23.14 17.17
CA SER A 77 -21.62 24.53 17.63
C SER A 77 -22.33 24.70 18.98
N ALA A 78 -23.16 23.74 19.38
CA ALA A 78 -23.82 23.72 20.69
C ALA A 78 -22.88 23.30 21.84
N VAL A 79 -21.65 22.86 21.54
CA VAL A 79 -20.64 22.51 22.55
C VAL A 79 -20.10 23.78 23.20
N GLY A 80 -20.70 24.16 24.33
CA GLY A 80 -20.32 25.35 25.10
C GLY A 80 -19.58 25.08 26.42
N THR A 81 -19.39 23.80 26.79
CA THR A 81 -18.76 23.42 28.07
C THR A 81 -17.80 22.24 27.88
N PRO A 82 -16.76 22.10 28.74
CA PRO A 82 -15.85 20.96 28.70
C PRO A 82 -16.56 19.59 28.87
N ASP A 83 -17.64 19.54 29.64
CA ASP A 83 -18.41 18.29 29.83
C ASP A 83 -19.22 17.94 28.58
N ALA A 84 -19.76 18.93 27.87
CA ALA A 84 -20.40 18.71 26.57
C ALA A 84 -19.38 18.23 25.52
N GLU A 85 -18.17 18.78 25.55
CA GLU A 85 -17.08 18.37 24.67
C GLU A 85 -16.64 16.91 24.95
N ARG A 86 -16.42 16.56 26.22
CA ARG A 86 -16.10 15.17 26.60
C ARG A 86 -17.20 14.20 26.18
N ARG A 87 -18.47 14.60 26.31
CA ARG A 87 -19.60 13.77 25.88
C ARG A 87 -19.56 13.51 24.37
N ILE A 88 -19.36 14.54 23.56
CA ILE A 88 -19.33 14.38 22.09
C ILE A 88 -18.10 13.58 21.64
N GLN A 89 -16.95 13.76 22.29
CA GLN A 89 -15.75 12.94 22.07
C GLN A 89 -16.04 11.46 22.34
N LEU A 90 -16.64 11.13 23.49
CA LEU A 90 -17.03 9.76 23.82
C LEU A 90 -18.04 9.19 22.82
N GLN A 91 -19.00 9.99 22.36
CA GLN A 91 -19.99 9.57 21.38
C GLN A 91 -19.37 9.19 20.02
N MET A 92 -18.32 9.91 19.60
CA MET A 92 -17.58 9.67 18.35
C MET A 92 -16.48 8.61 18.47
N GLY A 93 -16.25 8.06 19.67
CA GLY A 93 -15.23 7.03 19.91
C GLY A 93 -13.85 7.57 20.29
N GLY A 94 -13.72 8.86 20.63
CA GLY A 94 -12.49 9.45 21.16
C GLY A 94 -12.22 10.87 20.68
N ASP A 95 -11.18 11.48 21.26
CA ASP A 95 -10.72 12.82 20.90
C ASP A 95 -10.18 12.91 19.47
N ASP A 96 -9.49 11.88 18.98
CA ASP A 96 -8.94 11.85 17.62
C ASP A 96 -10.07 11.93 16.57
N ALA A 97 -11.14 11.15 16.74
CA ALA A 97 -12.30 11.22 15.85
C ALA A 97 -12.97 12.60 15.91
N PHE A 98 -13.10 13.19 17.10
CA PHE A 98 -13.66 14.53 17.25
C PHE A 98 -12.81 15.59 16.53
N ARG A 99 -11.48 15.57 16.67
CA ARG A 99 -10.57 16.48 15.95
C ARG A 99 -10.70 16.36 14.43
N ARG A 100 -11.06 15.17 13.91
CA ARG A 100 -11.22 14.92 12.47
C ARG A 100 -12.63 15.19 11.94
N VAL A 101 -13.60 15.55 12.79
CA VAL A 101 -14.99 15.77 12.35
C VAL A 101 -15.10 16.82 11.25
N GLY A 102 -14.35 17.92 11.33
CA GLY A 102 -14.35 18.98 10.32
C GLY A 102 -13.91 18.48 8.94
N VAL A 103 -12.91 17.59 8.89
CA VAL A 103 -12.40 17.00 7.64
C VAL A 103 -13.44 16.07 7.02
N VAL A 104 -14.10 15.24 7.84
CA VAL A 104 -15.18 14.35 7.36
C VAL A 104 -16.36 15.15 6.82
N LEU A 105 -16.81 16.19 7.53
CA LEU A 105 -17.89 17.05 7.05
C LEU A 105 -17.49 17.79 5.76
N ASN A 106 -16.22 18.18 5.60
CA ASN A 106 -15.74 18.77 4.36
C ASN A 106 -15.70 17.74 3.22
N ALA A 107 -15.29 16.50 3.47
CA ALA A 107 -15.34 15.42 2.48
C ALA A 107 -16.76 15.15 1.99
N LEU A 108 -17.75 15.10 2.90
CA LEU A 108 -19.17 14.97 2.55
C LEU A 108 -19.68 16.17 1.74
N LYS A 109 -19.26 17.38 2.08
CA LYS A 109 -19.58 18.59 1.31
C LYS A 109 -18.99 18.52 -0.10
N CYS A 110 -17.76 18.03 -0.24
CA CYS A 110 -17.00 17.97 -1.48
C CYS A 110 -17.16 16.63 -2.24
N ARG A 111 -18.04 15.72 -1.82
CA ARG A 111 -18.15 14.35 -2.35
C ARG A 111 -18.24 14.26 -3.88
N SER A 112 -18.97 15.17 -4.53
CA SER A 112 -19.10 15.22 -6.00
C SER A 112 -17.80 15.65 -6.71
N LEU A 113 -16.88 16.30 -6.01
CA LEU A 113 -15.55 16.64 -6.52
C LEU A 113 -14.56 15.48 -6.33
N LEU A 114 -14.79 14.58 -5.38
CA LEU A 114 -13.92 13.41 -5.15
C LEU A 114 -13.95 12.48 -6.37
N ASP A 115 -15.12 12.24 -6.95
CA ASP A 115 -15.26 11.43 -8.16
C ASP A 115 -14.52 12.06 -9.35
N LYS A 116 -14.57 13.39 -9.48
CA LYS A 116 -13.82 14.14 -10.50
C LYS A 116 -12.31 14.05 -10.26
N ALA A 117 -11.87 14.12 -9.00
CA ALA A 117 -10.47 13.98 -8.66
C ALA A 117 -9.94 12.57 -8.94
N GLN A 118 -10.74 11.52 -8.67
CA GLN A 118 -10.41 10.16 -9.06
C GLN A 118 -10.32 10.01 -10.59
N ALA A 119 -11.26 10.59 -11.34
CA ALA A 119 -11.22 10.61 -12.80
C ALA A 119 -9.96 11.31 -13.33
N PHE A 120 -9.58 12.43 -12.72
CA PHE A 120 -8.32 13.12 -13.00
C PHE A 120 -7.10 12.22 -12.74
N GLY A 121 -7.04 11.53 -11.59
CA GLY A 121 -5.94 10.61 -11.28
C GLY A 121 -5.81 9.46 -12.31
N ARG A 122 -6.94 8.91 -12.77
CA ARG A 122 -6.95 7.93 -13.87
C ARG A 122 -6.46 8.53 -15.19
N ALA A 123 -6.93 9.72 -15.55
CA ALA A 123 -6.53 10.41 -16.77
C ALA A 123 -5.03 10.73 -16.79
N ALA A 124 -4.47 11.14 -15.64
CA ALA A 124 -3.05 11.46 -15.48
C ALA A 124 -2.12 10.30 -15.85
N ASN A 125 -2.57 9.04 -15.70
CA ASN A 125 -1.80 7.88 -16.12
C ASN A 125 -1.60 7.79 -17.64
N GLY A 126 -2.57 8.28 -18.43
CA GLY A 126 -2.53 8.27 -19.89
C GLY A 126 -1.94 9.54 -20.52
N MET A 127 -1.78 10.62 -19.75
CA MET A 127 -1.17 11.86 -20.24
C MET A 127 0.30 11.63 -20.52
N THR A 128 0.74 11.68 -21.78
CA THR A 128 2.16 11.57 -22.14
C THR A 128 2.88 12.91 -22.10
N ASP A 129 2.17 14.00 -22.42
CA ASP A 129 2.67 15.36 -22.37
C ASP A 129 2.76 15.90 -20.94
N GLU A 130 3.97 16.28 -20.55
CA GLU A 130 4.28 16.85 -19.25
C GLU A 130 3.70 18.26 -19.05
N MET A 131 3.57 19.05 -20.13
CA MET A 131 3.00 20.39 -20.07
C MET A 131 1.50 20.31 -19.81
N ALA A 132 0.80 19.42 -20.53
CA ALA A 132 -0.61 19.14 -20.29
C ALA A 132 -0.86 18.69 -18.83
N LEU A 133 -0.01 17.83 -18.26
CA LEU A 133 -0.12 17.42 -16.86
C LEU A 133 0.06 18.61 -15.90
N GLY A 134 1.01 19.50 -16.19
CA GLY A 134 1.19 20.75 -15.43
C GLY A 134 -0.04 21.65 -15.46
N VAL A 135 -0.62 21.89 -16.64
CA VAL A 135 -1.86 22.68 -16.78
C VAL A 135 -3.01 22.03 -16.01
N ALA A 136 -3.13 20.70 -16.09
CA ALA A 136 -4.18 19.99 -15.37
C ALA A 136 -3.99 20.06 -13.84
N LEU A 137 -2.74 20.04 -13.34
CA LEU A 137 -2.45 20.27 -11.92
C LEU A 137 -2.84 21.68 -11.46
N GLN A 138 -2.67 22.70 -12.29
CA GLN A 138 -3.09 24.07 -11.97
C GLN A 138 -4.62 24.24 -11.87
N SER A 139 -5.40 23.27 -12.39
CA SER A 139 -6.86 23.27 -12.22
C SER A 139 -7.32 22.87 -10.81
N MET A 140 -6.41 22.33 -9.99
CA MET A 140 -6.69 22.08 -8.58
C MET A 140 -6.83 23.41 -7.82
N PRO A 141 -7.66 23.47 -6.76
CA PRO A 141 -7.86 24.67 -5.97
C PRO A 141 -6.68 24.88 -5.01
N LEU A 142 -5.48 25.15 -5.52
CA LEU A 142 -4.23 25.22 -4.75
C LEU A 142 -4.23 26.30 -3.64
N ASN A 143 -5.12 27.30 -3.75
CA ASN A 143 -5.31 28.34 -2.74
C ASN A 143 -6.24 27.93 -1.59
N ASP A 144 -7.01 26.84 -1.76
CA ASP A 144 -7.86 26.26 -0.72
C ASP A 144 -7.23 24.95 -0.25
N HIS A 145 -6.44 25.02 0.82
CA HIS A 145 -5.72 23.87 1.37
C HIS A 145 -6.67 22.72 1.75
N ALA A 146 -7.82 23.03 2.35
CA ALA A 146 -8.75 22.02 2.84
C ALA A 146 -9.40 21.23 1.69
N VAL A 147 -9.77 21.92 0.61
CA VAL A 147 -10.34 21.24 -0.57
C VAL A 147 -9.25 20.54 -1.37
N SER A 148 -8.13 21.20 -1.65
CA SER A 148 -7.04 20.59 -2.43
C SER A 148 -6.48 19.33 -1.76
N ALA A 149 -6.41 19.28 -0.43
CA ALA A 149 -6.01 18.07 0.30
C ALA A 149 -6.91 16.87 0.02
N LEU A 150 -8.23 17.06 0.06
CA LEU A 150 -9.20 16.00 -0.26
C LEU A 150 -9.10 15.56 -1.72
N LEU A 151 -8.94 16.52 -2.65
CA LEU A 151 -8.85 16.20 -4.08
C LEU A 151 -7.54 15.48 -4.42
N PHE A 152 -6.40 15.91 -3.87
CA PHE A 152 -5.14 15.21 -4.07
C PHE A 152 -5.15 13.82 -3.44
N GLN A 153 -5.76 13.65 -2.26
CA GLN A 153 -5.94 12.32 -1.66
C GLN A 153 -6.74 11.40 -2.58
N ALA A 154 -7.89 11.87 -3.09
CA ALA A 154 -8.75 11.11 -3.98
C ALA A 154 -8.07 10.78 -5.32
N ALA A 155 -7.38 11.75 -5.92
CA ALA A 155 -6.65 11.57 -7.17
C ALA A 155 -5.48 10.59 -7.03
N MET A 156 -4.69 10.71 -5.96
CA MET A 156 -3.47 9.92 -5.77
C MET A 156 -3.77 8.42 -5.66
N GLY A 157 -4.94 8.04 -5.14
CA GLY A 157 -5.40 6.66 -5.12
C GLY A 157 -5.59 6.02 -6.49
N GLN A 158 -5.62 6.82 -7.56
CA GLN A 158 -5.78 6.36 -8.94
C GLN A 158 -4.52 6.54 -9.79
N VAL A 159 -3.51 7.27 -9.29
CA VAL A 159 -2.25 7.55 -10.02
C VAL A 159 -1.29 6.37 -9.85
N SER A 160 -0.85 5.76 -10.96
CA SER A 160 0.12 4.65 -10.96
C SER A 160 1.58 5.10 -10.88
N HIS A 161 1.88 6.33 -11.34
CA HIS A 161 3.23 6.88 -11.45
C HIS A 161 3.36 8.21 -10.69
N PRO A 162 3.40 8.20 -9.33
CA PRO A 162 3.41 9.41 -8.51
C PRO A 162 4.60 10.34 -8.79
N GLY A 163 5.75 9.81 -9.21
CA GLY A 163 6.92 10.62 -9.58
C GLY A 163 6.64 11.63 -10.70
N ARG A 164 5.75 11.31 -11.65
CA ARG A 164 5.37 12.25 -12.72
C ARG A 164 4.55 13.43 -12.20
N MET A 165 3.66 13.17 -11.24
CA MET A 165 2.90 14.21 -10.55
C MET A 165 3.85 15.14 -9.79
N MET A 166 4.83 14.58 -9.07
CA MET A 166 5.81 15.37 -8.34
C MET A 166 6.67 16.21 -9.29
N ALA A 167 7.20 15.61 -10.36
CA ALA A 167 8.02 16.32 -11.35
C ALA A 167 7.27 17.50 -11.98
N ALA A 168 6.00 17.30 -12.34
CA ALA A 168 5.16 18.38 -12.86
C ALA A 168 4.91 19.47 -11.80
N ALA A 169 4.63 19.11 -10.55
CA ALA A 169 4.45 20.06 -9.46
C ALA A 169 5.73 20.86 -9.14
N ILE A 170 6.91 20.24 -9.19
CA ILE A 170 8.20 20.92 -9.00
C ILE A 170 8.45 21.95 -10.09
N ARG A 171 8.15 21.62 -11.36
CA ARG A 171 8.27 22.58 -12.47
C ARG A 171 7.37 23.81 -12.25
N LEU A 172 6.16 23.60 -11.74
CA LEU A 172 5.23 24.68 -11.42
C LEU A 172 5.69 25.49 -10.18
N ALA A 173 6.28 24.83 -9.18
CA ALA A 173 6.80 25.48 -7.99
C ALA A 173 8.13 26.23 -8.23
N GLY A 174 8.82 25.93 -9.33
CA GLY A 174 10.09 26.56 -9.74
C GLY A 174 11.33 26.05 -8.99
N SER A 175 11.17 25.19 -7.98
CA SER A 175 12.27 24.58 -7.23
C SER A 175 11.79 23.31 -6.51
N ALA A 176 12.69 22.36 -6.32
CA ALA A 176 12.46 21.08 -5.67
C ALA A 176 12.53 21.12 -4.14
N THR A 177 12.52 22.30 -3.52
CA THR A 177 12.60 22.42 -2.05
C THR A 177 11.23 22.34 -1.39
N GLU A 178 11.15 21.74 -0.21
CA GLU A 178 9.94 21.68 0.62
C GLU A 178 9.25 23.05 0.74
N ALA A 179 10.02 24.11 1.00
CA ALA A 179 9.49 25.48 1.12
C ALA A 179 8.90 26.03 -0.20
N SER A 180 9.43 25.64 -1.35
CA SER A 180 8.89 26.06 -2.65
C SER A 180 7.61 25.32 -2.98
N MET A 181 7.56 24.02 -2.68
CA MET A 181 6.34 23.21 -2.82
C MET A 181 5.20 23.73 -1.94
N GLN A 182 5.50 24.12 -0.69
CA GLN A 182 4.52 24.72 0.22
C GLN A 182 4.01 26.07 -0.31
N ARG A 183 4.91 26.98 -0.70
CA ARG A 183 4.54 28.30 -1.23
C ARG A 183 3.71 28.22 -2.51
N ALA A 184 3.95 27.20 -3.34
CA ALA A 184 3.19 26.96 -4.57
C ALA A 184 1.84 26.24 -4.32
N GLY A 185 1.50 25.90 -3.07
CA GLY A 185 0.24 25.23 -2.73
C GLY A 185 0.24 23.71 -2.96
N PHE A 186 1.40 23.08 -3.19
CA PHE A 186 1.53 21.65 -3.43
C PHE A 186 1.82 20.81 -2.18
N ALA A 187 1.79 21.42 -0.99
CA ALA A 187 1.86 20.68 0.27
C ALA A 187 0.87 19.49 0.34
N PRO A 188 -0.42 19.64 -0.05
CA PRO A 188 -1.35 18.52 0.03
C PRO A 188 -1.07 17.37 -0.94
N LEU A 189 -0.34 17.62 -2.05
CA LEU A 189 0.10 16.56 -2.96
C LEU A 189 1.12 15.64 -2.27
N ILE A 190 2.08 16.22 -1.55
CA ILE A 190 3.11 15.48 -0.80
C ILE A 190 2.43 14.68 0.32
N GLU A 191 1.52 15.32 1.05
CA GLU A 191 0.77 14.67 2.13
C GLU A 191 -0.11 13.52 1.63
N ALA A 192 -0.74 13.66 0.46
CA ALA A 192 -1.47 12.57 -0.17
C ALA A 192 -0.54 11.39 -0.51
N MET A 193 0.66 11.64 -1.04
CA MET A 193 1.62 10.56 -1.31
C MET A 193 2.03 9.82 -0.03
N LEU A 194 2.31 10.54 1.05
CA LEU A 194 2.65 9.95 2.35
C LEU A 194 1.47 9.20 2.97
N SER A 195 0.26 9.73 2.85
CA SER A 195 -0.97 9.06 3.29
C SER A 195 -1.19 7.75 2.54
N HIS A 196 -1.02 7.74 1.22
CA HIS A 196 -1.12 6.53 0.40
C HIS A 196 0.02 5.54 0.66
N ALA A 197 1.21 6.02 1.03
CA ALA A 197 2.32 5.15 1.43
C ALA A 197 1.99 4.43 2.75
N GLN A 198 1.48 5.18 3.73
CA GLN A 198 0.97 4.61 4.98
C GLN A 198 -0.16 3.61 4.77
N ALA A 199 -1.05 3.85 3.81
CA ALA A 199 -2.14 2.94 3.47
C ALA A 199 -1.68 1.56 2.97
N GLN A 200 -0.40 1.38 2.63
CA GLN A 200 0.15 0.08 2.22
C GLN A 200 0.49 -0.82 3.41
N ILE A 201 0.62 -0.27 4.63
CA ILE A 201 1.06 -0.99 5.83
C ILE A 201 0.19 -2.22 6.14
N PRO A 202 -1.15 -2.16 6.14
CA PRO A 202 -1.98 -3.31 6.49
C PRO A 202 -1.79 -4.53 5.56
N ALA A 203 -1.44 -4.30 4.30
CA ALA A 203 -1.16 -5.35 3.33
C ALA A 203 0.19 -6.06 3.58
N LEU A 204 1.08 -5.46 4.38
CA LEU A 204 2.37 -6.04 4.74
C LEU A 204 2.30 -6.89 6.00
N ASP A 205 1.33 -6.61 6.87
CA ASP A 205 1.06 -7.30 8.14
C ASP A 205 0.34 -8.66 7.96
N GLN A 206 0.59 -9.32 6.82
CA GLN A 206 0.03 -10.62 6.49
C GLN A 206 0.93 -11.75 7.01
N HIS A 207 0.33 -12.70 7.72
CA HIS A 207 1.03 -13.80 8.39
C HIS A 207 0.36 -15.16 8.13
N GLY A 208 1.15 -16.24 8.19
CA GLY A 208 0.67 -17.62 8.11
C GLY A 208 0.45 -18.15 6.69
N ALA A 209 -0.13 -19.35 6.61
CA ALA A 209 -0.25 -20.12 5.37
C ALA A 209 -1.16 -19.48 4.30
N PHE A 210 -2.03 -18.56 4.71
CA PHE A 210 -2.99 -17.87 3.82
C PHE A 210 -2.59 -16.43 3.52
N ALA A 211 -1.34 -16.04 3.80
CA ALA A 211 -0.86 -14.71 3.49
C ALA A 211 -0.92 -14.46 1.97
N ASP A 212 -1.54 -13.35 1.57
CA ASP A 212 -1.58 -12.93 0.17
C ASP A 212 -0.24 -12.27 -0.21
N ILE A 213 0.65 -13.08 -0.79
CA ILE A 213 1.99 -12.67 -1.17
C ILE A 213 1.97 -11.71 -2.36
N ASP A 214 1.01 -11.87 -3.27
CA ASP A 214 0.84 -10.94 -4.41
C ASP A 214 0.39 -9.56 -3.92
N LEU A 215 -0.52 -9.51 -2.95
CA LEU A 215 -0.88 -8.27 -2.29
C LEU A 215 0.29 -7.65 -1.52
N THR A 216 1.08 -8.48 -0.82
CA THR A 216 2.31 -8.03 -0.13
C THR A 216 3.29 -7.38 -1.11
N CYS A 217 3.60 -8.04 -2.22
CA CYS A 217 4.53 -7.53 -3.22
C CYS A 217 4.01 -6.25 -3.89
N ARG A 218 2.71 -6.19 -4.22
CA ARG A 218 2.07 -4.96 -4.74
C ARG A 218 2.13 -3.81 -3.75
N ALA A 219 1.95 -4.08 -2.46
CA ALA A 219 2.05 -3.08 -1.41
C ALA A 219 3.49 -2.54 -1.26
N ILE A 220 4.51 -3.41 -1.33
CA ILE A 220 5.93 -3.02 -1.32
C ILE A 220 6.26 -2.12 -2.53
N ASP A 221 5.91 -2.53 -3.75
CA ASP A 221 6.15 -1.73 -4.96
C ASP A 221 5.40 -0.38 -4.90
N ARG A 222 4.14 -0.39 -4.46
CA ARG A 222 3.35 0.84 -4.32
C ARG A 222 3.97 1.79 -3.31
N PHE A 223 4.35 1.28 -2.14
CA PHE A 223 5.04 2.05 -1.11
C PHE A 223 6.33 2.66 -1.66
N HIS A 224 7.16 1.85 -2.31
CA HIS A 224 8.41 2.30 -2.91
C HIS A 224 8.19 3.45 -3.90
N ARG A 225 7.25 3.33 -4.84
CA ARG A 225 6.98 4.38 -5.84
C ARG A 225 6.55 5.70 -5.20
N LEU A 226 5.70 5.64 -4.17
CA LEU A 226 5.22 6.83 -3.45
C LEU A 226 6.36 7.48 -2.65
N MET A 227 7.14 6.68 -1.92
CA MET A 227 8.27 7.17 -1.14
C MET A 227 9.35 7.76 -2.04
N ARG A 228 9.71 7.08 -3.14
CA ARG A 228 10.66 7.57 -4.15
C ARG A 228 10.19 8.87 -4.78
N ALA A 229 8.88 9.04 -5.03
CA ALA A 229 8.31 10.27 -5.56
C ALA A 229 8.49 11.45 -4.60
N VAL A 230 8.49 11.22 -3.29
CA VAL A 230 8.74 12.27 -2.29
C VAL A 230 10.24 12.48 -2.08
N THR A 231 10.97 11.44 -1.66
CA THR A 231 12.37 11.55 -1.21
C THR A 231 13.37 11.67 -2.36
N GLY A 232 13.02 11.19 -3.55
CA GLY A 232 13.89 11.25 -4.73
C GLY A 232 13.76 12.54 -5.53
N TYR A 233 12.67 13.30 -5.33
CA TYR A 233 12.38 14.50 -6.11
C TYR A 233 12.36 15.77 -5.27
N VAL A 234 12.02 15.70 -3.97
CA VAL A 234 11.89 16.88 -3.10
C VAL A 234 13.00 16.87 -2.05
N GLU A 235 13.68 18.01 -1.94
CA GLU A 235 14.62 18.28 -0.85
C GLU A 235 13.82 18.62 0.43
N LEU A 236 13.62 17.61 1.27
CA LEU A 236 12.95 17.76 2.55
C LEU A 236 13.87 18.44 3.57
N GLY A 237 13.29 19.35 4.36
CA GLY A 237 13.97 19.93 5.50
C GLY A 237 14.26 18.89 6.59
N ARG A 238 15.25 19.17 7.44
CA ARG A 238 15.53 18.33 8.61
C ARG A 238 14.49 18.57 9.70
N LEU A 239 14.01 17.49 10.33
CA LEU A 239 13.06 17.53 11.45
C LEU A 239 11.73 18.24 11.12
N THR A 240 11.37 18.25 9.84
CA THR A 240 10.05 18.69 9.37
C THR A 240 9.03 17.57 9.55
N ARG A 241 7.74 17.91 9.58
CA ARG A 241 6.65 16.91 9.65
C ARG A 241 6.79 15.84 8.57
N TRP A 242 7.16 16.23 7.34
CA TRP A 242 7.31 15.30 6.22
C TRP A 242 8.54 14.41 6.37
N SER A 243 9.69 14.94 6.78
CA SER A 243 10.88 14.10 7.01
C SER A 243 10.70 13.14 8.20
N THR A 244 10.00 13.56 9.26
CA THR A 244 9.61 12.69 10.38
C THR A 244 8.66 11.58 9.92
N ALA A 245 7.63 11.91 9.13
CA ALA A 245 6.71 10.93 8.58
C ALA A 245 7.43 9.91 7.68
N VAL A 246 8.29 10.39 6.78
CA VAL A 246 9.11 9.53 5.91
C VAL A 246 9.94 8.55 6.75
N ALA A 247 10.65 9.03 7.77
CA ALA A 247 11.49 8.18 8.61
C ALA A 247 10.68 7.11 9.35
N ALA A 248 9.54 7.49 9.93
CA ALA A 248 8.68 6.58 10.68
C ALA A 248 8.00 5.53 9.78
N LEU A 249 7.51 5.93 8.60
CA LEU A 249 6.91 5.02 7.63
C LEU A 249 7.95 4.03 7.08
N THR A 250 9.13 4.50 6.70
CA THR A 250 10.24 3.64 6.26
C THR A 250 10.61 2.63 7.34
N LYS A 251 10.69 3.06 8.61
CA LYS A 251 10.97 2.18 9.74
C LYS A 251 9.89 1.10 9.87
N THR A 252 8.62 1.50 9.93
CA THR A 252 7.48 0.58 10.12
C THR A 252 7.42 -0.47 9.01
N VAL A 253 7.53 -0.05 7.75
CA VAL A 253 7.52 -0.97 6.60
C VAL A 253 8.74 -1.90 6.63
N SER A 254 9.91 -1.38 7.01
CA SER A 254 11.12 -2.20 7.12
C SER A 254 10.99 -3.27 8.20
N GLU A 255 10.43 -2.94 9.36
CA GLU A 255 10.19 -3.88 10.48
C GLU A 255 9.20 -4.98 10.08
N LEU A 256 8.18 -4.68 9.26
CA LEU A 256 7.22 -5.68 8.76
C LEU A 256 7.80 -6.58 7.66
N VAL A 257 8.70 -6.05 6.84
CA VAL A 257 9.34 -6.80 5.74
C VAL A 257 10.52 -7.64 6.24
N GLU A 258 11.18 -7.23 7.32
CA GLU A 258 12.39 -7.89 7.83
C GLU A 258 12.22 -9.39 8.14
N PRO A 259 11.18 -9.83 8.89
CA PRO A 259 10.98 -11.26 9.16
C PRO A 259 10.82 -12.07 7.87
N LYS A 260 10.11 -11.51 6.88
CA LYS A 260 9.87 -12.17 5.58
C LYS A 260 11.19 -12.41 4.84
N LEU A 261 12.17 -11.50 4.94
CA LEU A 261 13.51 -11.67 4.38
C LEU A 261 14.32 -12.72 5.13
N ARG A 262 14.28 -12.69 6.46
CA ARG A 262 15.03 -13.61 7.32
C ARG A 262 14.66 -15.07 7.05
N ASP A 263 13.41 -15.34 6.74
CA ASP A 263 12.89 -16.70 6.54
C ASP A 263 13.15 -17.27 5.14
N VAL A 264 13.55 -16.45 4.15
CA VAL A 264 13.73 -16.92 2.76
C VAL A 264 14.81 -18.00 2.65
N SER A 265 16.01 -17.74 3.19
CA SER A 265 17.13 -18.69 3.09
C SER A 265 16.85 -20.01 3.83
N PRO A 266 16.34 -20.02 5.07
CA PRO A 266 15.88 -21.24 5.73
C PRO A 266 14.83 -22.01 4.93
N ASN A 267 13.81 -21.33 4.38
CA ASN A 267 12.73 -21.97 3.63
C ASN A 267 13.25 -22.62 2.33
N VAL A 268 14.12 -21.95 1.59
CA VAL A 268 14.76 -22.51 0.38
C VAL A 268 15.56 -23.77 0.73
N ASN A 269 16.35 -23.73 1.79
CA ASN A 269 17.13 -24.90 2.23
C ASN A 269 16.24 -26.06 2.69
N LEU A 270 15.17 -25.76 3.41
CA LEU A 270 14.22 -26.74 3.90
C LEU A 270 13.45 -27.41 2.76
N ALA A 271 12.98 -26.63 1.78
CA ALA A 271 12.21 -27.13 0.64
C ALA A 271 13.05 -28.01 -0.31
N LEU A 272 14.33 -27.68 -0.51
CA LEU A 272 15.18 -28.33 -1.50
C LEU A 272 16.12 -29.42 -0.93
N ARG A 273 16.14 -29.62 0.39
CA ARG A 273 16.91 -30.72 0.97
C ARG A 273 16.21 -32.07 0.75
N ARG A 274 17.02 -33.12 0.65
CA ARG A 274 16.55 -34.50 0.74
C ARG A 274 16.32 -34.86 2.20
N HIS A 275 15.19 -35.49 2.51
CA HIS A 275 14.90 -35.96 3.87
C HIS A 275 15.51 -37.35 4.13
N SER A 276 15.98 -37.61 5.35
CA SER A 276 16.43 -38.95 5.75
C SER A 276 15.22 -39.87 5.94
N GLY A 277 15.22 -41.03 5.28
CA GLY A 277 14.10 -41.98 5.29
C GLY A 277 13.38 -42.05 3.93
N GLN A 278 12.04 -42.11 3.94
CA GLN A 278 11.26 -42.00 2.70
C GLN A 278 11.34 -40.56 2.19
N ASP A 279 11.98 -40.39 1.04
CA ASP A 279 12.13 -39.07 0.43
C ASP A 279 10.75 -38.53 0.01
N ARG A 280 10.43 -37.33 0.48
CA ARG A 280 9.16 -36.65 0.21
C ARG A 280 9.44 -35.18 -0.04
N LEU A 281 8.62 -34.61 -0.91
CA LEU A 281 8.56 -33.18 -1.17
C LEU A 281 7.33 -32.62 -0.47
N ASP A 282 7.54 -31.71 0.46
CA ASP A 282 6.46 -31.03 1.17
C ASP A 282 6.03 -29.80 0.36
N GLY A 283 4.78 -29.81 -0.12
CA GLY A 283 4.23 -28.75 -0.95
C GLY A 283 4.17 -27.41 -0.21
N ASP A 284 3.91 -27.41 1.09
CA ASP A 284 3.80 -26.19 1.89
C ASP A 284 5.18 -25.53 2.05
N GLN A 285 6.24 -26.33 2.22
CA GLN A 285 7.62 -25.84 2.27
C GLN A 285 8.07 -25.26 0.93
N VAL A 286 7.73 -25.93 -0.18
CA VAL A 286 8.04 -25.44 -1.53
C VAL A 286 7.31 -24.12 -1.81
N LEU A 287 6.03 -24.03 -1.43
CA LEU A 287 5.24 -22.80 -1.58
C LEU A 287 5.84 -21.66 -0.74
N ALA A 288 6.18 -21.91 0.52
CA ALA A 288 6.81 -20.92 1.40
C ALA A 288 8.15 -20.40 0.83
N ALA A 289 8.97 -21.29 0.27
CA ALA A 289 10.23 -20.93 -0.35
C ALA A 289 10.03 -20.12 -1.65
N LEU A 290 9.09 -20.52 -2.52
CA LEU A 290 8.75 -19.76 -3.74
C LEU A 290 8.22 -18.36 -3.41
N ASN A 291 7.31 -18.27 -2.45
CA ASN A 291 6.76 -17.01 -1.95
C ASN A 291 7.88 -16.11 -1.40
N GLY A 292 8.80 -16.68 -0.61
CA GLY A 292 9.98 -15.96 -0.12
C GLY A 292 10.89 -15.45 -1.24
N CYS A 293 11.16 -16.26 -2.27
CA CYS A 293 11.92 -15.84 -3.44
C CYS A 293 11.24 -14.70 -4.21
N TYR A 294 9.90 -14.73 -4.32
CA TYR A 294 9.14 -13.67 -4.99
C TYR A 294 9.22 -12.35 -4.22
N VAL A 295 9.02 -12.38 -2.90
CA VAL A 295 9.20 -11.21 -2.03
C VAL A 295 10.63 -10.67 -2.10
N LEU A 296 11.63 -11.55 -2.05
CA LEU A 296 13.04 -11.16 -2.18
C LEU A 296 13.31 -10.45 -3.51
N ALA A 297 12.76 -10.95 -4.62
CA ALA A 297 12.88 -10.32 -5.93
C ALA A 297 12.18 -8.95 -5.97
N THR A 298 10.99 -8.80 -5.39
CA THR A 298 10.31 -7.49 -5.31
C THR A 298 11.11 -6.47 -4.49
N ILE A 299 11.71 -6.90 -3.37
CA ILE A 299 12.51 -6.02 -2.51
C ILE A 299 13.78 -5.54 -3.22
N ARG A 300 14.38 -6.36 -4.08
CA ARG A 300 15.55 -5.97 -4.88
C ARG A 300 15.30 -4.67 -5.65
N ASP A 301 14.12 -4.55 -6.25
CA ASP A 301 13.74 -3.38 -7.05
C ASP A 301 13.28 -2.18 -6.19
N CYS A 302 12.96 -2.43 -4.92
CA CYS A 302 12.38 -1.45 -3.99
C CYS A 302 13.33 -1.00 -2.86
N ARG A 303 14.55 -1.55 -2.80
CA ARG A 303 15.44 -1.45 -1.62
C ARG A 303 15.80 -0.02 -1.21
N ASP A 304 15.84 0.93 -2.14
CA ASP A 304 16.18 2.34 -1.86
C ASP A 304 15.15 3.06 -0.97
N SER A 305 13.94 2.52 -0.86
CA SER A 305 12.90 3.04 0.04
C SER A 305 12.76 2.24 1.33
N LEU A 306 13.63 1.25 1.55
CA LEU A 306 13.63 0.36 2.69
C LEU A 306 14.95 0.50 3.46
N ALA A 307 14.89 0.42 4.78
CA ALA A 307 16.08 0.46 5.63
C ALA A 307 16.69 -0.95 5.83
N LEU A 308 16.73 -1.77 4.77
CA LEU A 308 17.05 -3.20 4.85
C LEU A 308 18.26 -3.64 4.00
N ASN A 309 19.04 -2.71 3.46
CA ASN A 309 20.09 -2.98 2.47
C ASN A 309 21.08 -4.07 2.89
N ALA A 310 21.65 -3.97 4.11
CA ALA A 310 22.67 -4.93 4.56
C ALA A 310 22.10 -6.36 4.70
N MET A 311 20.92 -6.50 5.31
CA MET A 311 20.27 -7.81 5.44
C MET A 311 19.80 -8.35 4.10
N PHE A 312 19.33 -7.48 3.20
CA PHE A 312 18.98 -7.87 1.84
C PHE A 312 20.20 -8.45 1.11
N ASP A 313 21.34 -7.75 1.09
CA ASP A 313 22.54 -8.20 0.38
C ASP A 313 23.05 -9.55 0.92
N GLN A 314 23.00 -9.73 2.25
CA GLN A 314 23.30 -10.99 2.91
C GLN A 314 22.35 -12.10 2.47
N THR A 315 21.04 -11.87 2.57
CA THR A 315 20.00 -12.85 2.21
C THR A 315 20.07 -13.20 0.72
N TRP A 316 20.25 -12.20 -0.14
CA TRP A 316 20.39 -12.34 -1.59
C TRP A 316 21.57 -13.24 -1.96
N THR A 317 22.71 -13.06 -1.29
CA THR A 317 23.90 -13.90 -1.47
C THR A 317 23.66 -15.32 -0.98
N GLN A 318 23.13 -15.49 0.23
CA GLN A 318 22.86 -16.80 0.82
C GLN A 318 21.88 -17.64 -0.02
N VAL A 319 20.77 -17.03 -0.47
CA VAL A 319 19.79 -17.70 -1.32
C VAL A 319 20.40 -18.09 -2.67
N GLY A 320 21.26 -17.23 -3.25
CA GLY A 320 21.99 -17.56 -4.48
C GLY A 320 22.86 -18.80 -4.33
N GLN A 321 23.72 -18.82 -3.31
CA GLN A 321 24.62 -19.95 -3.03
C GLN A 321 23.84 -21.24 -2.70
N ALA A 322 22.78 -21.14 -1.90
CA ALA A 322 21.93 -22.28 -1.57
C ALA A 322 21.28 -22.87 -2.83
N LEU A 323 20.75 -22.02 -3.72
CA LEU A 323 20.14 -22.47 -4.97
C LEU A 323 21.14 -23.14 -5.90
N GLU A 324 22.33 -22.58 -6.09
CA GLU A 324 23.38 -23.21 -6.91
C GLU A 324 23.73 -24.62 -6.38
N MET A 325 23.95 -24.74 -5.07
CA MET A 325 24.25 -26.02 -4.42
C MET A 325 23.11 -27.04 -4.60
N HIS A 326 21.86 -26.63 -4.29
CA HIS A 326 20.71 -27.53 -4.35
C HIS A 326 20.35 -27.91 -5.78
N VAL A 327 20.44 -26.98 -6.74
CA VAL A 327 20.23 -27.28 -8.17
C VAL A 327 21.26 -28.29 -8.65
N GLN A 328 22.55 -28.06 -8.39
CA GLN A 328 23.62 -28.97 -8.81
C GLN A 328 23.41 -30.37 -8.21
N ARG A 329 23.12 -30.44 -6.91
CA ARG A 329 22.89 -31.71 -6.21
C ARG A 329 21.65 -32.44 -6.72
N ASN A 330 20.52 -31.75 -6.89
CA ASN A 330 19.27 -32.38 -7.34
C ASN A 330 19.34 -32.79 -8.82
N LEU A 331 20.06 -32.04 -9.65
CA LEU A 331 20.31 -32.43 -11.04
C LEU A 331 21.17 -33.70 -11.13
N GLU A 332 22.19 -33.82 -10.28
CA GLU A 332 23.03 -35.02 -10.21
C GLU A 332 22.24 -36.24 -9.73
N LEU A 333 21.43 -36.08 -8.68
CA LEU A 333 20.50 -37.12 -8.23
C LEU A 333 19.48 -37.51 -9.31
N PHE A 334 18.98 -36.53 -10.06
CA PHE A 334 18.04 -36.78 -11.15
C PHE A 334 18.71 -37.58 -12.27
N ARG A 335 19.95 -37.25 -12.66
CA ARG A 335 20.72 -38.02 -13.65
C ARG A 335 20.92 -39.48 -13.25
N GLN A 336 21.10 -39.75 -11.96
CA GLN A 336 21.28 -41.10 -11.44
C GLN A 336 19.98 -41.90 -11.42
N ASN A 337 18.83 -41.24 -11.22
CA ASN A 337 17.52 -41.88 -11.23
C ASN A 337 16.42 -40.98 -11.84
N PRO A 338 16.35 -40.84 -13.17
CA PRO A 338 15.40 -39.92 -13.82
C PRO A 338 13.92 -40.30 -13.64
N GLY A 339 13.64 -41.56 -13.29
CA GLY A 339 12.28 -42.03 -13.02
C GLY A 339 11.72 -41.63 -11.65
N ASP A 340 12.54 -41.08 -10.75
CA ASP A 340 12.10 -40.66 -9.42
C ASP A 340 11.33 -39.33 -9.49
N ARG A 341 10.01 -39.43 -9.30
CA ARG A 341 9.09 -38.29 -9.34
C ARG A 341 9.38 -37.25 -8.26
N VAL A 342 9.89 -37.64 -7.10
CA VAL A 342 10.18 -36.71 -5.99
C VAL A 342 11.42 -35.88 -6.32
N ILE A 343 12.46 -36.52 -6.85
CA ILE A 343 13.68 -35.83 -7.29
C ILE A 343 13.38 -34.89 -8.46
N GLY A 344 12.59 -35.35 -9.43
CA GLY A 344 12.14 -34.52 -10.56
C GLY A 344 11.37 -33.28 -10.11
N ALA A 345 10.35 -33.46 -9.27
CA ALA A 345 9.53 -32.35 -8.75
C ALA A 345 10.37 -31.35 -7.92
N ARG A 346 11.32 -31.84 -7.12
CA ARG A 346 12.23 -30.98 -6.35
C ARG A 346 13.16 -30.17 -7.26
N LEU A 347 13.68 -30.79 -8.32
CA LEU A 347 14.49 -30.10 -9.31
C LEU A 347 13.68 -29.03 -10.04
N ASP A 348 12.42 -29.31 -10.40
CA ASP A 348 11.53 -28.34 -11.03
C ASP A 348 11.26 -27.13 -10.11
N ALA A 349 11.04 -27.37 -8.82
CA ALA A 349 10.93 -26.31 -7.82
C ALA A 349 12.22 -25.47 -7.71
N ALA A 350 13.38 -26.12 -7.68
CA ALA A 350 14.68 -25.44 -7.62
C ALA A 350 14.93 -24.56 -8.86
N ILE A 351 14.59 -25.06 -10.06
CA ILE A 351 14.68 -24.29 -11.32
C ILE A 351 13.76 -23.07 -11.26
N LYS A 352 12.54 -23.20 -10.73
CA LYS A 352 11.62 -22.08 -10.61
C LYS A 352 12.11 -21.01 -9.63
N MET A 353 12.70 -21.41 -8.51
CA MET A 353 13.35 -20.47 -7.58
C MET A 353 14.59 -19.80 -8.20
N ALA A 354 15.37 -20.55 -8.98
CA ALA A 354 16.53 -20.04 -9.71
C ALA A 354 16.13 -19.01 -10.80
N GLU A 355 15.00 -19.20 -11.47
CA GLU A 355 14.43 -18.24 -12.42
C GLU A 355 14.18 -16.87 -11.75
N LEU A 356 13.58 -16.86 -10.56
CA LEU A 356 13.34 -15.65 -9.77
C LEU A 356 14.64 -14.99 -9.29
N ARG A 357 15.63 -15.81 -8.91
CA ARG A 357 16.88 -15.33 -8.31
C ARG A 357 17.93 -14.86 -9.32
N PHE A 358 18.04 -15.51 -10.47
CA PHE A 358 19.11 -15.26 -11.43
C PHE A 358 18.60 -14.57 -12.69
N ASN A 359 17.72 -15.24 -13.45
CA ASN A 359 16.95 -14.74 -14.60
C ASN A 359 16.33 -15.95 -15.36
N PRO A 360 15.44 -15.70 -16.35
CA PRO A 360 14.89 -16.74 -17.21
C PRO A 360 15.94 -17.52 -18.03
N ASP A 361 16.97 -16.86 -18.54
CA ASP A 361 18.02 -17.50 -19.37
C ASP A 361 18.77 -18.58 -18.59
N TYR A 362 19.11 -18.31 -17.33
CA TYR A 362 19.74 -19.27 -16.43
C TYR A 362 18.83 -20.47 -16.17
N ALA A 363 17.53 -20.23 -15.94
CA ALA A 363 16.56 -21.30 -15.74
C ALA A 363 16.39 -22.17 -17.00
N ASP A 364 16.43 -21.57 -18.20
CA ASP A 364 16.36 -22.31 -19.46
C ASP A 364 17.54 -23.26 -19.66
N VAL A 365 18.75 -22.86 -19.26
CA VAL A 365 19.92 -23.76 -19.27
C VAL A 365 19.67 -24.97 -18.37
N LEU A 366 19.09 -24.78 -17.19
CA LEU A 366 18.77 -25.87 -16.27
C LEU A 366 17.65 -26.78 -16.79
N ARG A 367 16.59 -26.22 -17.38
CA ARG A 367 15.50 -26.98 -18.02
C ARG A 367 16.04 -27.91 -19.11
N ARG A 368 16.90 -27.39 -20.00
CA ARG A 368 17.56 -28.18 -21.05
C ARG A 368 18.44 -29.29 -20.47
N ALA A 369 19.17 -29.01 -19.38
CA ALA A 369 20.00 -30.01 -18.71
C ALA A 369 19.17 -31.15 -18.12
N ARG A 370 18.00 -30.83 -17.53
CA ARG A 370 17.02 -31.81 -17.06
C ARG A 370 16.45 -32.65 -18.19
N GLU A 371 15.97 -32.02 -19.27
CA GLU A 371 15.44 -32.73 -20.46
C GLU A 371 16.47 -33.69 -21.07
N THR A 372 17.74 -33.29 -21.10
CA THR A 372 18.83 -34.14 -21.59
C THR A 372 19.04 -35.35 -20.68
N ALA A 373 18.93 -35.19 -19.36
CA ALA A 373 19.02 -36.30 -18.41
C ALA A 373 17.84 -37.27 -18.54
N GLU A 374 16.63 -36.75 -18.77
CA GLU A 374 15.42 -37.54 -18.99
C GLU A 374 15.53 -38.39 -20.27
N LYS A 375 15.97 -37.80 -21.38
CA LYS A 375 16.17 -38.49 -22.67
C LYS A 375 17.25 -39.58 -22.65
N ARG A 376 18.19 -39.54 -21.69
CA ARG A 376 19.23 -40.57 -21.54
C ARG A 376 18.76 -41.80 -20.79
N ALA A 377 17.63 -41.70 -20.08
CA ALA A 377 17.03 -42.81 -19.33
C ALA A 377 15.82 -43.45 -20.01
N SER A 378 15.22 -42.76 -21.00
CA SER A 378 14.31 -43.35 -22.00
C SER A 378 15.08 -44.11 -23.06
#